data_AF-A0A9E1HGN4-F1
#
_entry.id   AF-A0A9E1HGN4-F1
#
_cell.length_a   1.000
_cell.length_b   1.000
_cell.length_c   1.000
_cell.angle_alpha   90.00
_cell.angle_beta   90.00
_cell.angle_gamma   90.00
#
_symmetry.space_group_name_H-M   'P 1'
#
loop_
_entity.id
_entity.type
_entity.pdbx_description
1 polymer ?
#
loop_
_entity_poly.entity_id
_entity_poly.type
_entity_poly.pdbx_seq_one_letter_code
_entity_poly.pdbx_strand_id
1 'polypeptide(L)'
;MKRNIRSDKTRQYYLLGMIMIIAILGVGIGYAVLTQNLNISGTANISSSWDILFTTITEGTLTNAKTISKSITDGTSLTLNVELNQPGASATYNVTVSNRGSFDATLASISDVEEGNNANPKSIQYSVEGITAGDSLLSNTEQTFQVIVTWDKNIDISSDHMEKEIKVTLNYEQRTEVPTPTPVTKTGIELLTSKNVLGNADGLFSDNYGNIRYRGSKAEVKNNVTFNGENWNIIGVVNGNLKLIKTEPYTKSTWGYSNNWNNSQLRYSFSSYFSSLNSVSQGLVENKYFRVSAIPDLNGHMASMIYNEEESSGTCSGCPIMYQQNVGLMSPSDYGYAARSSCRQELAQYHADANCSTEGNWLYLNKGYDSESTQWLMNPYSGNTTGGTVVTGTGEVKTNVPVTSSYQIRPVIYLKTSVLITNGDGTLENPYILSM
;
A
#
# COMPACT_ATOMS: atom_id res chain seq x y z
N MET A 1 58.74 2.82 98.66
CA MET A 1 58.91 3.89 97.66
C MET A 1 58.20 3.46 96.37
N LYS A 2 57.06 4.09 96.03
CA LYS A 2 56.15 3.67 94.95
C LYS A 2 56.82 3.87 93.58
N ARG A 3 57.10 2.77 92.87
CA ARG A 3 57.65 2.80 91.50
C ARG A 3 56.53 3.17 90.50
N ASN A 4 56.94 3.91 89.49
CA ASN A 4 56.13 4.78 88.64
C ASN A 4 55.28 4.02 87.59
N ILE A 5 54.21 3.33 88.03
CA ILE A 5 53.28 2.55 87.15
C ILE A 5 52.47 3.47 86.20
N ARG A 6 52.41 4.78 86.46
CA ARG A 6 51.61 5.73 85.69
C ARG A 6 52.22 6.12 84.33
N SER A 7 53.52 5.85 84.11
CA SER A 7 54.23 6.24 82.88
C SER A 7 54.04 5.25 81.71
N ASP A 8 53.68 4.00 81.99
CA ASP A 8 53.69 2.92 80.99
C ASP A 8 52.37 2.84 80.20
N LYS A 9 51.25 3.04 80.89
CA LYS A 9 49.91 3.10 80.26
C LYS A 9 49.81 4.25 79.26
N THR A 10 50.37 5.41 79.58
CA THR A 10 50.36 6.57 78.68
C THR A 10 51.15 6.30 77.40
N ARG A 11 52.31 5.63 77.50
CA ARG A 11 53.08 5.19 76.31
C ARG A 11 52.33 4.16 75.48
N GLN A 12 51.63 3.20 76.10
CA GLN A 12 50.78 2.24 75.39
C GLN A 12 49.63 2.92 74.64
N TYR A 13 48.96 3.93 75.23
CA TYR A 13 47.91 4.68 74.54
C TYR A 13 48.44 5.50 73.36
N TYR A 14 49.65 6.08 73.48
CA TYR A 14 50.30 6.75 72.35
C TYR A 14 50.67 5.78 71.23
N LEU A 15 51.14 4.57 71.57
CA LEU A 15 51.49 3.55 70.58
C LEU A 15 50.25 3.03 69.85
N LEU A 16 49.17 2.74 70.59
CA LEU A 16 47.89 2.32 70.03
C LEU A 16 47.25 3.42 69.17
N GLY A 17 47.35 4.69 69.59
CA GLY A 17 46.92 5.83 68.80
C GLY A 17 47.68 5.96 67.47
N MET A 18 49.01 5.80 67.49
CA MET A 18 49.80 5.79 66.24
C MET A 18 49.42 4.65 65.30
N ILE A 19 49.22 3.44 65.82
CA ILE A 19 48.84 2.28 64.99
C ILE A 19 47.47 2.50 64.35
N MET A 20 46.52 3.08 65.09
CA MET A 20 45.19 3.38 64.55
C MET A 20 45.24 4.46 63.45
N ILE A 21 46.08 5.49 63.63
CA ILE A 21 46.28 6.53 62.61
C ILE A 21 46.92 5.94 61.35
N ILE A 22 47.92 5.06 61.50
CA ILE A 22 48.56 4.38 60.37
C ILE A 22 47.57 3.47 59.63
N ALA A 23 46.70 2.77 60.36
CA ALA A 23 45.65 1.93 59.76
C ALA A 23 44.62 2.76 58.96
N ILE A 24 44.18 3.90 59.51
CA ILE A 24 43.24 4.80 58.83
C ILE A 24 43.87 5.44 57.58
N LEU A 25 45.14 5.84 57.66
CA LEU A 25 45.88 6.36 56.51
C LEU A 25 46.12 5.29 55.44
N GLY A 26 46.40 4.04 55.84
CA GLY A 26 46.58 2.92 54.91
C GLY A 26 45.31 2.58 54.13
N VAL A 27 44.13 2.61 54.78
CA VAL A 27 42.84 2.37 54.11
C VAL A 27 42.50 3.52 53.14
N GLY A 28 42.81 4.77 53.49
CA GLY A 28 42.61 5.93 52.62
C GLY A 28 43.47 5.89 51.34
N ILE A 29 44.73 5.47 51.45
CA ILE A 29 45.63 5.32 50.29
C ILE A 29 45.18 4.14 49.41
N GLY A 30 44.72 3.04 50.01
CA GLY A 30 44.18 1.90 49.27
C GLY A 30 42.94 2.25 48.44
N TYR A 31 42.04 3.07 48.97
CA TYR A 31 40.84 3.53 48.25
C TYR A 31 41.21 4.49 47.10
N ALA A 32 42.23 5.34 47.28
CA ALA A 32 42.71 6.25 46.24
C ALA A 32 43.43 5.51 45.09
N VAL A 33 44.14 4.40 45.37
CA VAL A 33 44.81 3.59 44.34
C VAL A 33 43.82 2.74 43.53
N LEU A 34 42.70 2.33 44.12
CA LEU A 34 41.63 1.58 43.42
C LEU A 34 40.66 2.49 42.65
N THR A 35 40.66 3.80 42.94
CA THR A 35 39.86 4.80 42.22
C THR A 35 40.71 5.45 41.13
N GLN A 36 41.12 4.68 40.13
CA GLN A 36 41.73 5.24 38.94
C GLN A 36 40.62 5.89 38.10
N ASN A 37 40.67 7.22 37.95
CA ASN A 37 39.87 7.91 36.94
C ASN A 37 40.27 7.37 35.56
N LEU A 38 39.39 6.61 34.92
CA LEU A 38 39.59 6.13 33.57
C LEU A 38 39.49 7.33 32.60
N ASN A 39 40.58 8.04 32.39
CA ASN A 39 40.63 9.19 31.50
C ASN A 39 40.79 8.67 30.06
N ILE A 40 39.68 8.35 29.39
CA ILE A 40 39.69 7.96 27.98
C ILE A 40 39.88 9.23 27.15
N SER A 41 41.12 9.63 26.92
CA SER A 41 41.46 10.61 25.87
C SER A 41 41.55 9.88 24.53
N GLY A 42 40.40 9.46 24.01
CA GLY A 42 40.28 9.04 22.61
C GLY A 42 39.96 10.25 21.75
N THR A 43 40.87 10.66 20.88
CA THR A 43 40.47 11.44 19.69
C THR A 43 39.71 10.48 18.78
N ALA A 44 38.37 10.49 18.87
CA ALA A 44 37.54 9.83 17.89
C ALA A 44 37.72 10.57 16.55
N ASN A 45 38.49 9.99 15.62
CA ASN A 45 38.44 10.40 14.23
C ASN A 45 37.08 9.94 13.68
N ILE A 46 36.07 10.80 13.75
CA ILE A 46 34.78 10.57 13.10
C ILE A 46 34.97 10.97 11.63
N SER A 47 35.28 10.00 10.77
CA SER A 47 35.27 10.20 9.32
C SER A 47 33.84 10.06 8.79
N SER A 48 33.01 11.07 9.00
CA SER A 48 31.67 11.14 8.39
C SER A 48 31.71 11.95 7.10
N SER A 49 31.31 11.36 5.97
CA SER A 49 31.26 12.03 4.67
C SER A 49 29.82 12.23 4.19
N TRP A 50 29.51 13.41 3.66
CA TRP A 50 28.33 13.67 2.84
C TRP A 50 28.78 13.68 1.38
N ASP A 51 28.38 12.68 0.60
CA ASP A 51 28.79 12.53 -0.79
C ASP A 51 27.64 11.94 -1.60
N ILE A 52 26.76 12.80 -2.09
CA ILE A 52 25.66 12.43 -2.97
C ILE A 52 25.86 13.16 -4.28
N LEU A 53 25.90 12.40 -5.36
CA LEU A 53 26.12 12.95 -6.69
C LEU A 53 25.42 12.13 -7.75
N PHE A 54 25.11 12.79 -8.86
CA PHE A 54 24.85 12.11 -10.12
C PHE A 54 26.13 11.45 -10.61
N THR A 55 26.03 10.20 -11.02
CA THR A 55 27.16 9.42 -11.52
C THR A 55 27.08 9.21 -13.01
N THR A 56 25.86 9.10 -13.56
CA THR A 56 25.65 8.87 -14.98
C THR A 56 24.43 9.62 -15.51
N ILE A 57 24.51 10.03 -16.78
CA ILE A 57 23.38 10.47 -17.60
C ILE A 57 23.45 9.68 -18.90
N THR A 58 22.51 8.76 -19.10
CA THR A 58 22.40 7.95 -20.32
C THR A 58 21.18 8.36 -21.11
N GLU A 59 21.30 8.35 -22.44
CA GLU A 59 20.18 8.63 -23.32
C GLU A 59 19.28 7.40 -23.39
N GLY A 60 17.99 7.60 -23.13
CA GLY A 60 16.94 6.63 -23.38
C GLY A 60 16.39 6.79 -24.79
N THR A 61 15.07 6.81 -24.91
CA THR A 61 14.41 6.98 -26.19
C THR A 61 14.48 8.44 -26.67
N LEU A 62 14.95 8.66 -27.90
CA LEU A 62 14.90 9.93 -28.59
C LEU A 62 13.99 9.78 -29.81
N THR A 63 12.89 10.54 -29.86
CA THR A 63 11.92 10.54 -30.95
C THR A 63 11.91 11.90 -31.60
N ASN A 64 12.48 12.01 -32.81
CA ASN A 64 12.65 13.29 -33.52
C ASN A 64 13.34 14.37 -32.65
N ALA A 65 14.26 13.95 -31.80
CA ALA A 65 15.01 14.79 -30.89
C ALA A 65 16.50 14.47 -30.95
N LYS A 66 17.32 15.44 -30.60
CA LYS A 66 18.78 15.33 -30.57
C LYS A 66 19.33 16.00 -29.32
N THR A 67 20.13 15.27 -28.55
CA THR A 67 20.88 15.85 -27.43
C THR A 67 22.00 16.73 -27.99
N ILE A 68 22.00 18.01 -27.61
CA ILE A 68 23.09 18.95 -27.90
C ILE A 68 24.18 18.82 -26.84
N SER A 69 23.78 18.84 -25.56
CA SER A 69 24.69 18.66 -24.44
C SER A 69 24.01 17.99 -23.25
N LYS A 70 24.82 17.31 -22.45
CA LYS A 70 24.42 16.77 -21.15
C LYS A 70 25.60 16.90 -20.20
N SER A 71 25.35 17.47 -19.02
CA SER A 71 26.39 17.71 -18.03
C SER A 71 25.82 17.62 -16.63
N ILE A 72 26.64 17.10 -15.71
CA ILE A 72 26.40 17.19 -14.28
C ILE A 72 27.13 18.45 -13.83
N THR A 73 26.39 19.41 -13.29
CA THR A 73 26.88 20.77 -13.03
C THR A 73 27.32 20.98 -11.60
N ASP A 74 26.64 20.35 -10.64
CA ASP A 74 26.99 20.44 -9.21
C ASP A 74 26.42 19.25 -8.46
N GLY A 75 27.21 18.20 -8.24
CA GLY A 75 26.84 17.00 -7.49
C GLY A 75 25.51 16.39 -7.92
N THR A 76 24.41 16.88 -7.35
CA THR A 76 23.01 16.52 -7.61
C THR A 76 22.26 17.47 -8.53
N SER A 77 22.98 18.23 -9.37
CA SER A 77 22.43 19.11 -10.40
C SER A 77 22.91 18.70 -11.77
N LEU A 78 22.01 18.75 -12.75
CA LEU A 78 22.32 18.49 -14.15
C LEU A 78 21.77 19.57 -15.07
N THR A 79 22.41 19.71 -16.23
CA THR A 79 21.92 20.51 -17.34
C THR A 79 21.94 19.68 -18.62
N LEU A 80 20.81 19.67 -19.32
CA LEU A 80 20.66 19.08 -20.65
C LEU A 80 20.27 20.18 -21.63
N ASN A 81 20.83 20.17 -22.83
CA ASN A 81 20.32 20.96 -23.94
C ASN A 81 19.86 19.98 -25.03
N VAL A 82 18.60 20.12 -25.43
CA VAL A 82 17.93 19.19 -26.33
C VAL A 82 17.23 19.96 -27.44
N GLU A 83 17.50 19.54 -28.68
CA GLU A 83 16.79 19.98 -29.87
C GLU A 83 15.62 19.02 -30.13
N LEU A 84 14.40 19.55 -30.30
CA LEU A 84 13.24 18.78 -30.73
C LEU A 84 12.83 19.29 -32.12
N ASN A 85 12.81 18.39 -33.11
CA ASN A 85 12.72 18.77 -34.53
C ASN A 85 11.29 19.03 -35.03
N GLN A 86 10.27 18.63 -34.27
CA GLN A 86 8.87 18.78 -34.65
C GLN A 86 7.91 18.63 -33.46
N PRO A 87 6.66 19.15 -33.55
CA PRO A 87 5.60 18.84 -32.60
C PRO A 87 5.41 17.32 -32.43
N GLY A 88 5.22 16.88 -31.18
CA GLY A 88 5.13 15.45 -30.82
C GLY A 88 6.48 14.75 -30.63
N ALA A 89 7.60 15.44 -30.80
CA ALA A 89 8.93 14.92 -30.46
C ALA A 89 9.12 14.73 -28.95
N SER A 90 10.02 13.82 -28.57
CA SER A 90 10.36 13.56 -27.17
C SER A 90 11.80 13.07 -26.99
N ALA A 91 12.35 13.29 -25.81
CA ALA A 91 13.65 12.80 -25.39
C ALA A 91 13.61 12.34 -23.93
N THR A 92 14.15 11.16 -23.66
CA THR A 92 14.24 10.60 -22.31
C THR A 92 15.69 10.42 -21.90
N TYR A 93 16.03 10.77 -20.66
CA TYR A 93 17.36 10.61 -20.09
C TYR A 93 17.27 9.82 -18.78
N ASN A 94 18.02 8.73 -18.67
CA ASN A 94 18.16 8.00 -17.41
C ASN A 94 19.34 8.57 -16.63
N VAL A 95 19.07 9.06 -15.42
CA VAL A 95 20.06 9.70 -14.55
C VAL A 95 20.22 8.85 -13.30
N THR A 96 21.46 8.50 -12.96
CA THR A 96 21.75 7.75 -11.73
C THR A 96 22.30 8.71 -10.67
N VAL A 97 21.65 8.72 -9.51
CA VAL A 97 22.13 9.37 -8.29
C VAL A 97 22.71 8.31 -7.35
N SER A 98 23.90 8.57 -6.80
CA SER A 98 24.61 7.67 -5.89
C SER A 98 24.88 8.38 -4.59
N ASN A 99 24.58 7.71 -3.48
CA ASN A 99 25.00 8.11 -2.15
C ASN A 99 26.25 7.31 -1.77
N ARG A 100 27.42 7.95 -1.89
CA ARG A 100 28.73 7.43 -1.46
C ARG A 100 29.11 7.95 -0.07
N GLY A 101 28.24 8.73 0.55
CA GLY A 101 28.39 9.25 1.89
C GLY A 101 28.18 8.18 2.96
N SER A 102 28.57 8.51 4.18
CA SER A 102 28.45 7.64 5.36
C SER A 102 27.04 7.65 5.99
N PHE A 103 26.15 8.52 5.52
CA PHE A 103 24.79 8.68 6.05
C PHE A 103 23.74 8.35 4.99
N ASP A 104 22.63 7.78 5.43
CA ASP A 104 21.42 7.74 4.63
C ASP A 104 20.94 9.17 4.31
N ALA A 105 20.27 9.31 3.18
CA ALA A 105 19.72 10.57 2.73
C ALA A 105 18.24 10.44 2.38
N THR A 106 17.53 11.56 2.47
CA THR A 106 16.16 11.68 1.98
C THR A 106 16.10 12.81 0.96
N LEU A 107 15.44 12.57 -0.16
CA LEU A 107 15.20 13.61 -1.17
C LEU A 107 14.19 14.61 -0.61
N ALA A 108 14.63 15.82 -0.28
CA ALA A 108 13.77 16.86 0.26
C ALA A 108 12.91 17.51 -0.82
N SER A 109 13.50 17.79 -1.99
CA SER A 109 12.79 18.42 -3.11
C SER A 109 13.49 18.23 -4.45
N ILE A 110 12.72 18.43 -5.53
CA ILE A 110 13.19 18.56 -6.91
C ILE A 110 12.93 20.00 -7.34
N SER A 111 13.97 20.74 -7.73
CA SER A 111 13.85 22.15 -8.15
C SER A 111 14.08 22.35 -9.65
N ASP A 112 13.90 23.59 -10.11
CA ASP A 112 14.17 24.10 -11.47
C ASP A 112 13.21 23.63 -12.58
N VAL A 113 12.51 22.51 -12.38
CA VAL A 113 11.54 21.96 -13.35
C VAL A 113 10.44 22.97 -13.69
N GLU A 114 9.77 23.52 -12.67
CA GLU A 114 8.68 24.48 -12.88
C GLU A 114 9.16 25.78 -13.55
N GLU A 115 10.30 26.31 -13.12
CA GLU A 115 10.87 27.54 -13.69
C GLU A 115 11.26 27.32 -15.16
N GLY A 116 11.96 26.23 -15.47
CA GLY A 116 12.35 25.97 -16.86
C GLY A 116 11.16 25.66 -17.77
N ASN A 117 10.10 25.03 -17.26
CA ASN A 117 8.85 24.83 -17.99
C ASN A 117 8.11 26.15 -18.28
N ASN A 118 8.28 27.16 -17.44
CA ASN A 118 7.75 28.51 -17.66
C ASN A 118 8.63 29.37 -18.57
N ALA A 119 9.91 29.01 -18.76
CA ALA A 119 10.80 29.69 -19.69
C ALA A 119 10.44 29.38 -21.15
N ASN A 120 10.84 30.26 -22.08
CA ASN A 120 10.72 29.95 -23.50
C ASN A 120 11.75 28.88 -23.92
N PRO A 121 11.43 28.05 -24.92
CA PRO A 121 10.10 27.86 -25.49
C PRO A 121 9.15 27.15 -24.51
N LYS A 122 7.89 27.59 -24.45
CA LYS A 122 6.85 27.02 -23.57
C LYS A 122 6.16 25.79 -24.15
N SER A 123 6.27 25.55 -25.45
CA SER A 123 5.72 24.36 -26.11
C SER A 123 6.51 23.08 -25.77
N ILE A 124 7.76 23.23 -25.34
CA ILE A 124 8.61 22.15 -24.84
C ILE A 124 8.58 22.17 -23.32
N GLN A 125 8.18 21.04 -22.74
CA GLN A 125 8.03 20.82 -21.32
C GLN A 125 8.87 19.61 -20.90
N TYR A 126 9.30 19.57 -19.65
CA TYR A 126 10.01 18.43 -19.09
C TYR A 126 9.51 18.06 -17.70
N SER A 127 9.65 16.77 -17.36
CA SER A 127 9.26 16.19 -16.08
C SER A 127 10.33 15.23 -15.57
N VAL A 128 10.24 14.91 -14.28
CA VAL A 128 11.08 13.92 -13.61
C VAL A 128 10.18 12.76 -13.17
N GLU A 129 10.56 11.53 -13.52
CA GLU A 129 9.84 10.31 -13.15
C GLU A 129 10.78 9.29 -12.51
N GLY A 130 10.25 8.41 -11.65
CA GLY A 130 11.05 7.38 -10.97
C GLY A 130 11.80 7.87 -9.72
N ILE A 131 11.59 9.13 -9.32
CA ILE A 131 12.00 9.65 -8.02
C ILE A 131 11.07 10.79 -7.57
N THR A 132 10.74 10.84 -6.28
CA THR A 132 9.85 11.86 -5.69
C THR A 132 10.36 12.34 -4.33
N ALA A 133 9.98 13.58 -3.94
CA ALA A 133 10.31 14.10 -2.62
C ALA A 133 9.79 13.16 -1.51
N GLY A 134 10.67 12.83 -0.56
CA GLY A 134 10.47 11.81 0.47
C GLY A 134 11.19 10.49 0.21
N ASP A 135 11.65 10.24 -1.01
CA ASP A 135 12.38 9.00 -1.34
C ASP A 135 13.70 8.91 -0.55
N SER A 136 14.01 7.70 -0.09
CA SER A 136 15.25 7.42 0.64
C SER A 136 16.35 6.95 -0.29
N LEU A 137 17.55 7.49 -0.14
CA LEU A 137 18.77 7.03 -0.79
C LEU A 137 19.76 6.61 0.30
N LEU A 138 19.78 5.30 0.59
CA LEU A 138 20.59 4.75 1.68
C LEU A 138 22.09 4.90 1.40
N SER A 139 22.89 4.95 2.46
CA SER A 139 24.35 5.01 2.34
C SER A 139 24.88 3.86 1.47
N ASN A 140 25.79 4.19 0.56
CA ASN A 140 26.39 3.27 -0.42
C ASN A 140 25.40 2.63 -1.41
N THR A 141 24.28 3.30 -1.70
CA THR A 141 23.30 2.86 -2.71
C THR A 141 23.18 3.86 -3.85
N GLU A 142 22.54 3.41 -4.93
CA GLU A 142 22.23 4.24 -6.10
C GLU A 142 20.78 4.03 -6.54
N GLN A 143 20.21 5.06 -7.15
CA GLN A 143 18.88 5.05 -7.74
C GLN A 143 18.95 5.67 -9.13
N THR A 144 18.19 5.12 -10.07
CA THR A 144 18.07 5.68 -11.41
C THR A 144 16.67 6.25 -11.61
N PHE A 145 16.60 7.49 -12.08
CA PHE A 145 15.36 8.19 -12.41
C PHE A 145 15.41 8.70 -13.85
N GLN A 146 14.27 9.17 -14.36
CA GLN A 146 14.13 9.65 -15.73
C GLN A 146 13.83 11.14 -15.77
N VAL A 147 14.52 11.85 -16.65
CA VAL A 147 14.13 13.19 -17.11
C VAL A 147 13.52 13.04 -18.50
N ILE A 148 12.25 13.43 -18.64
CA ILE A 148 11.48 13.26 -19.87
C ILE A 148 11.16 14.64 -20.41
N VAL A 149 11.51 14.88 -21.68
CA VAL A 149 11.31 16.13 -22.41
C VAL A 149 10.33 15.86 -23.54
N THR A 150 9.31 16.70 -23.69
CA THR A 150 8.27 16.51 -24.69
C THR A 150 7.86 17.83 -25.33
N TRP A 151 7.45 17.76 -26.59
CA TRP A 151 6.75 18.83 -27.28
C TRP A 151 5.32 18.38 -27.57
N ASP A 152 4.32 19.12 -27.08
CA ASP A 152 2.92 18.89 -27.42
C ASP A 152 2.66 18.93 -28.93
N LYS A 153 2.16 17.83 -29.48
CA LYS A 153 1.81 17.65 -30.90
C LYS A 153 0.79 18.66 -31.44
N ASN A 154 0.01 19.31 -30.58
CA ASN A 154 -1.06 20.24 -30.97
C ASN A 154 -0.58 21.70 -31.02
N ILE A 155 0.64 21.97 -30.57
CA ILE A 155 1.21 23.32 -30.53
C ILE A 155 2.25 23.43 -31.64
N ASP A 156 1.80 23.88 -32.80
CA ASP A 156 2.67 24.19 -33.94
C ASP A 156 3.18 25.64 -33.83
N ILE A 157 4.45 25.86 -34.13
CA ILE A 157 5.10 27.19 -34.04
C ILE A 157 6.01 27.42 -35.24
N SER A 158 6.02 28.66 -35.72
CA SER A 158 6.67 29.06 -36.97
C SER A 158 8.18 29.34 -36.83
N SER A 159 8.92 28.58 -36.03
CA SER A 159 10.37 28.73 -35.88
C SER A 159 11.11 27.45 -36.25
N ASP A 160 12.16 27.60 -37.05
CA ASP A 160 12.84 26.48 -37.71
C ASP A 160 13.72 25.62 -36.77
N HIS A 161 13.95 26.05 -35.51
CA HIS A 161 14.75 25.31 -34.52
C HIS A 161 14.25 25.55 -33.10
N MET A 162 14.03 24.47 -32.35
CA MET A 162 13.45 24.50 -31.01
C MET A 162 14.30 23.73 -30.03
N GLU A 163 15.27 24.45 -29.50
CA GLU A 163 16.17 23.99 -28.45
C GLU A 163 15.63 24.38 -27.07
N LYS A 164 15.81 23.50 -26.10
CA LYS A 164 15.44 23.75 -24.70
C LYS A 164 16.59 23.36 -23.78
N GLU A 165 17.03 24.32 -22.96
CA GLU A 165 17.87 24.05 -21.80
C GLU A 165 17.00 23.57 -20.64
N ILE A 166 17.37 22.42 -20.07
CA ILE A 166 16.71 21.73 -18.97
C ILE A 166 17.65 21.72 -17.80
N LYS A 167 17.16 22.15 -16.64
CA LYS A 167 17.88 22.10 -15.36
C LYS A 167 17.06 21.29 -14.38
N VAL A 168 17.74 20.36 -13.71
CA VAL A 168 17.13 19.55 -12.64
C VAL A 168 18.14 19.48 -11.51
N THR A 169 17.70 19.90 -10.32
CA THR A 169 18.47 19.77 -9.10
C THR A 169 17.68 18.96 -8.08
N LEU A 170 18.34 17.95 -7.51
CA LEU A 170 17.84 17.16 -6.40
C LEU A 170 18.46 17.65 -5.09
N ASN A 171 17.62 18.09 -4.17
CA ASN A 171 18.05 18.59 -2.87
C ASN A 171 17.92 17.47 -1.84
N TYR A 172 19.05 16.92 -1.40
CA TYR A 172 19.08 15.87 -0.37
C TYR A 172 19.45 16.45 0.99
N GLU A 173 18.82 15.89 2.02
CA GLU A 173 19.13 16.21 3.41
C GLU A 173 19.58 14.95 4.14
N GLN A 174 20.47 15.13 5.12
CA GLN A 174 20.89 14.03 5.98
C GLN A 174 19.66 13.45 6.66
N ARG A 175 19.53 12.13 6.56
CA ARG A 175 18.50 11.41 7.29
C ARG A 175 18.85 11.45 8.78
N THR A 176 18.38 12.48 9.48
CA THR A 176 18.64 12.76 10.89
C THR A 176 17.81 11.88 11.83
N GLU A 177 16.93 11.05 11.26
CA GLU A 177 16.11 10.09 11.95
C GLU A 177 16.17 8.76 11.17
N VAL A 178 16.63 7.65 11.79
CA VAL A 178 15.95 6.38 11.48
C VAL A 178 14.49 6.75 11.62
N PRO A 179 13.61 6.57 10.62
CA PRO A 179 12.24 6.92 10.82
C PRO A 179 11.80 6.03 11.98
N THR A 180 11.68 6.64 13.16
CA THR A 180 10.47 6.42 13.90
C THR A 180 9.43 6.84 12.88
N PRO A 181 8.61 5.92 12.34
CA PRO A 181 7.57 6.33 11.43
C PRO A 181 6.86 7.45 12.16
N THR A 182 6.81 8.66 11.59
CA THR A 182 5.63 9.45 11.89
C THR A 182 4.54 8.58 11.30
N PRO A 183 3.71 7.91 12.10
CA PRO A 183 2.64 7.14 11.53
C PRO A 183 1.74 8.22 10.96
N VAL A 184 1.82 8.46 9.65
CA VAL A 184 0.60 8.80 8.95
C VAL A 184 -0.15 7.49 8.87
N THR A 185 -0.65 7.05 10.03
CA THR A 185 -1.68 6.05 10.17
C THR A 185 -2.95 6.72 9.69
N LYS A 186 -3.01 6.97 8.38
CA LYS A 186 -4.28 7.11 7.72
C LYS A 186 -4.98 5.79 7.95
N THR A 187 -6.22 5.90 8.42
CA THR A 187 -7.14 4.79 8.27
C THR A 187 -7.10 4.36 6.79
N GLY A 188 -7.27 3.08 6.52
CA GLY A 188 -7.23 2.63 5.12
C GLY A 188 -8.30 3.31 4.26
N ILE A 189 -9.37 3.83 4.89
CA ILE A 189 -10.36 4.71 4.26
C ILE A 189 -9.72 6.03 3.79
N GLU A 190 -9.02 6.75 4.68
CA GLU A 190 -8.35 8.00 4.33
C GLU A 190 -7.27 7.80 3.28
N LEU A 191 -6.51 6.69 3.35
CA LEU A 191 -5.49 6.37 2.35
C LEU A 191 -6.12 6.22 0.96
N LEU A 192 -7.09 5.32 0.80
CA LEU A 192 -7.75 5.09 -0.49
C LEU A 192 -8.48 6.33 -1.00
N THR A 193 -9.09 7.10 -0.10
CA THR A 193 -9.73 8.37 -0.47
C THR A 193 -8.71 9.36 -1.03
N SER A 194 -7.54 9.48 -0.40
CA SER A 194 -6.48 10.38 -0.89
C SER A 194 -5.84 9.92 -2.21
N LYS A 195 -5.85 8.61 -2.50
CA LYS A 195 -5.35 8.06 -3.77
C LYS A 195 -6.38 8.15 -4.92
N ASN A 196 -7.66 8.31 -4.62
CA ASN A 196 -8.74 8.35 -5.62
C ASN A 196 -8.83 9.72 -6.30
N VAL A 197 -7.81 10.06 -7.07
CA VAL A 197 -7.72 11.27 -7.90
C VAL A 197 -7.85 10.92 -9.39
N LEU A 198 -8.18 11.92 -10.22
CA LEU A 198 -8.24 11.75 -11.68
C LEU A 198 -6.87 11.31 -12.21
N GLY A 199 -6.86 10.26 -13.03
CA GLY A 199 -5.63 9.69 -13.60
C GLY A 199 -4.83 8.81 -12.63
N ASN A 200 -5.39 8.38 -11.50
CA ASN A 200 -4.70 7.45 -10.61
C ASN A 200 -4.34 6.14 -11.33
N ALA A 201 -3.11 5.68 -11.11
CA ALA A 201 -2.57 4.46 -11.71
C ALA A 201 -2.89 3.19 -10.89
N ASP A 202 -3.64 3.33 -9.79
CA ASP A 202 -3.93 2.24 -8.86
C ASP A 202 -5.28 1.54 -9.15
N GLY A 203 -6.05 2.06 -10.12
CA GLY A 203 -7.33 1.51 -10.55
C GLY A 203 -8.53 1.95 -9.68
N LEU A 204 -8.40 3.00 -8.87
CA LEU A 204 -9.46 3.51 -8.01
C LEU A 204 -10.45 4.38 -8.81
N PHE A 205 -11.74 4.29 -8.48
CA PHE A 205 -12.75 5.22 -8.97
C PHE A 205 -13.90 5.37 -7.96
N SER A 206 -14.62 6.49 -8.05
CA SER A 206 -15.89 6.69 -7.34
C SER A 206 -17.08 6.15 -8.14
N ASP A 207 -17.90 5.31 -7.53
CA ASP A 207 -19.18 4.89 -8.13
C ASP A 207 -20.29 5.93 -7.91
N ASN A 208 -21.44 5.71 -8.54
CA ASN A 208 -22.60 6.62 -8.47
C ASN A 208 -23.27 6.65 -7.09
N TYR A 209 -22.81 5.84 -6.14
CA TYR A 209 -23.36 5.68 -4.80
C TYR A 209 -22.38 6.19 -3.71
N GLY A 210 -21.30 6.86 -4.11
CA GLY A 210 -20.31 7.43 -3.20
C GLY A 210 -19.31 6.42 -2.62
N ASN A 211 -19.26 5.19 -3.16
CA ASN A 211 -18.22 4.24 -2.79
C ASN A 211 -16.96 4.48 -3.63
N ILE A 212 -15.80 4.18 -3.04
CA ILE A 212 -14.52 4.12 -3.77
C ILE A 212 -14.22 2.65 -4.02
N ARG A 213 -13.97 2.27 -5.27
CA ARG A 213 -13.77 0.87 -5.66
C ARG A 213 -12.54 0.71 -6.54
N TYR A 214 -11.90 -0.45 -6.45
CA TYR A 214 -10.91 -0.87 -7.44
C TYR A 214 -11.60 -1.40 -8.69
N ARG A 215 -11.09 -1.00 -9.85
CA ARG A 215 -11.55 -1.39 -11.18
C ARG A 215 -10.35 -1.66 -12.08
N GLY A 216 -10.46 -2.70 -12.89
CA GLY A 216 -9.48 -3.03 -13.91
C GLY A 216 -9.21 -4.52 -14.00
N SER A 217 -8.20 -4.86 -14.79
CA SER A 217 -7.53 -6.16 -14.76
C SER A 217 -6.67 -6.31 -13.51
N LYS A 218 -6.25 -7.54 -13.23
CA LYS A 218 -5.33 -7.83 -12.12
C LYS A 218 -3.99 -7.09 -12.22
N ALA A 219 -3.53 -6.76 -13.43
CA ALA A 219 -2.28 -6.04 -13.65
C ALA A 219 -2.40 -4.52 -13.43
N GLU A 220 -3.62 -3.98 -13.48
CA GLU A 220 -3.88 -2.53 -13.36
C GLU A 220 -4.20 -2.13 -11.92
N VAL A 221 -4.69 -3.06 -11.09
CA VAL A 221 -5.13 -2.75 -9.73
C VAL A 221 -4.03 -3.01 -8.70
N LYS A 222 -3.84 -2.06 -7.78
CA LYS A 222 -2.93 -2.19 -6.63
C LYS A 222 -3.72 -2.27 -5.33
N ASN A 223 -4.29 -3.44 -5.08
CA ASN A 223 -5.23 -3.66 -3.97
C ASN A 223 -4.88 -4.87 -3.10
N ASN A 224 -3.67 -5.41 -3.18
CA ASN A 224 -3.26 -6.57 -2.40
C ASN A 224 -3.05 -6.17 -0.93
N VAL A 225 -3.46 -7.05 -0.02
CA VAL A 225 -3.35 -6.83 1.43
C VAL A 225 -3.09 -8.16 2.13
N THR A 226 -2.23 -8.16 3.14
CA THR A 226 -2.02 -9.34 3.99
C THR A 226 -2.96 -9.27 5.18
N PHE A 227 -3.79 -10.29 5.34
CA PHE A 227 -4.73 -10.40 6.46
C PHE A 227 -4.71 -11.82 7.01
N ASN A 228 -4.56 -11.96 8.34
CA ASN A 228 -4.45 -13.26 9.01
C ASN A 228 -3.33 -14.16 8.47
N GLY A 229 -2.23 -13.59 7.96
CA GLY A 229 -1.14 -14.32 7.33
C GLY A 229 -1.47 -14.90 5.94
N GLU A 230 -2.61 -14.49 5.36
CA GLU A 230 -3.08 -14.94 4.06
C GLU A 230 -3.17 -13.76 3.08
N ASN A 231 -3.23 -14.08 1.78
CA ASN A 231 -3.41 -13.09 0.73
C ASN A 231 -4.90 -12.73 0.56
N TRP A 232 -5.16 -11.43 0.54
CA TRP A 232 -6.47 -10.84 0.34
C TRP A 232 -6.36 -9.65 -0.62
N ASN A 233 -7.49 -9.22 -1.15
CA ASN A 233 -7.58 -8.00 -1.94
C ASN A 233 -8.62 -7.05 -1.32
N ILE A 234 -8.37 -5.76 -1.43
CA ILE A 234 -9.32 -4.71 -1.09
C ILE A 234 -10.27 -4.52 -2.27
N ILE A 235 -11.58 -4.70 -2.04
CA ILE A 235 -12.63 -4.34 -3.01
C ILE A 235 -12.73 -2.81 -3.12
N GLY A 236 -12.65 -2.13 -1.98
CA GLY A 236 -12.68 -0.68 -1.90
C GLY A 236 -13.18 -0.18 -0.56
N VAL A 237 -13.49 1.12 -0.50
CA VAL A 237 -14.28 1.72 0.57
C VAL A 237 -15.75 1.63 0.17
N VAL A 238 -16.45 0.64 0.73
CA VAL A 238 -17.85 0.33 0.41
C VAL A 238 -18.70 0.51 1.65
N ASN A 239 -19.77 1.29 1.55
CA ASN A 239 -20.69 1.60 2.67
C ASN A 239 -19.93 2.10 3.93
N GLY A 240 -18.90 2.92 3.71
CA GLY A 240 -18.10 3.57 4.76
C GLY A 240 -17.00 2.72 5.40
N ASN A 241 -16.75 1.50 4.92
CA ASN A 241 -15.71 0.63 5.48
C ASN A 241 -14.81 0.07 4.37
N LEU A 242 -13.55 -0.23 4.71
CA LEU A 242 -12.72 -1.07 3.85
C LEU A 242 -13.34 -2.47 3.75
N LYS A 243 -13.61 -2.89 2.52
CA LYS A 243 -14.15 -4.22 2.21
C LYS A 243 -13.08 -5.07 1.55
N LEU A 244 -12.84 -6.25 2.11
CA LEU A 244 -11.79 -7.17 1.66
C LEU A 244 -12.39 -8.49 1.20
N ILE A 245 -11.69 -9.15 0.28
CA ILE A 245 -12.01 -10.48 -0.22
C ILE A 245 -10.78 -11.38 -0.21
N LYS A 246 -10.95 -12.63 0.20
CA LYS A 246 -9.86 -13.61 0.23
C LYS A 246 -9.47 -14.04 -1.19
N THR A 247 -8.17 -14.13 -1.49
CA THR A 247 -7.68 -14.50 -2.85
C THR A 247 -7.90 -15.97 -3.20
N GLU A 248 -7.95 -16.86 -2.21
CA GLU A 248 -8.22 -18.28 -2.37
C GLU A 248 -9.56 -18.68 -1.74
N PRO A 249 -10.32 -19.61 -2.34
CA PRO A 249 -11.56 -20.08 -1.74
C PRO A 249 -11.27 -20.78 -0.41
N TYR A 250 -12.12 -20.56 0.58
CA TYR A 250 -11.99 -21.20 1.90
C TYR A 250 -12.42 -22.68 1.83
N THR A 251 -13.54 -22.95 1.16
CA THR A 251 -14.12 -24.29 1.02
C THR A 251 -15.17 -24.29 -0.09
N LYS A 252 -15.81 -25.44 -0.33
CA LYS A 252 -17.06 -25.53 -1.09
C LYS A 252 -18.20 -25.94 -0.16
N SER A 253 -19.37 -25.34 -0.35
CA SER A 253 -20.58 -25.77 0.36
C SER A 253 -21.83 -25.49 -0.46
N THR A 254 -22.94 -26.05 0.00
CA THR A 254 -24.27 -25.69 -0.49
C THR A 254 -24.78 -24.44 0.23
N TRP A 255 -25.75 -23.77 -0.37
CA TRP A 255 -26.50 -22.73 0.34
C TRP A 255 -27.43 -23.34 1.39
N GLY A 256 -27.93 -24.55 1.13
CA GLY A 256 -28.84 -25.31 1.99
C GLY A 256 -30.03 -25.83 1.19
N TYR A 257 -31.18 -25.97 1.86
CA TYR A 257 -32.42 -26.48 1.25
C TYR A 257 -33.36 -25.36 0.74
N SER A 258 -33.06 -24.11 1.10
CA SER A 258 -33.77 -22.93 0.62
C SER A 258 -32.78 -21.78 0.48
N ASN A 259 -33.15 -20.78 -0.31
CA ASN A 259 -32.36 -19.58 -0.51
C ASN A 259 -32.58 -18.50 0.56
N ASN A 260 -33.36 -18.78 1.61
CA ASN A 260 -33.55 -17.86 2.72
C ASN A 260 -32.27 -17.81 3.59
N TRP A 261 -31.67 -16.61 3.69
CA TRP A 261 -30.43 -16.40 4.43
C TRP A 261 -30.50 -16.82 5.90
N ASN A 262 -31.65 -16.67 6.56
CA ASN A 262 -31.84 -17.05 7.97
C ASN A 262 -31.53 -18.53 8.22
N ASN A 263 -31.75 -19.37 7.20
CA ASN A 263 -31.58 -20.82 7.26
C ASN A 263 -30.39 -21.32 6.40
N SER A 264 -29.54 -20.40 5.90
CA SER A 264 -28.44 -20.76 5.01
C SER A 264 -27.34 -21.52 5.75
N GLN A 265 -26.84 -22.59 5.13
CA GLN A 265 -25.67 -23.32 5.60
C GLN A 265 -24.40 -22.47 5.56
N LEU A 266 -24.33 -21.52 4.62
CA LEU A 266 -23.18 -20.61 4.45
C LEU A 266 -22.92 -19.79 5.71
N ARG A 267 -23.97 -19.36 6.41
CA ARG A 267 -23.86 -18.59 7.66
C ARG A 267 -23.08 -19.35 8.74
N TYR A 268 -23.29 -20.66 8.84
CA TYR A 268 -22.55 -21.49 9.79
C TYR A 268 -21.08 -21.62 9.37
N SER A 269 -20.82 -21.84 8.07
CA SER A 269 -19.44 -21.84 7.54
C SER A 269 -18.70 -20.53 7.81
N PHE A 270 -19.37 -19.37 7.68
CA PHE A 270 -18.80 -18.06 7.97
C PHE A 270 -18.52 -17.83 9.45
N SER A 271 -19.42 -18.29 10.32
CA SER A 271 -19.23 -18.21 11.77
C SER A 271 -18.02 -19.04 12.20
N SER A 272 -17.91 -20.27 11.70
CA SER A 272 -16.73 -21.13 11.94
C SER A 272 -15.45 -20.55 11.36
N TYR A 273 -15.51 -19.98 10.15
CA TYR A 273 -14.35 -19.32 9.54
C TYR A 273 -13.87 -18.13 10.39
N PHE A 274 -14.78 -17.25 10.82
CA PHE A 274 -14.44 -16.10 11.65
C PHE A 274 -13.78 -16.53 12.97
N SER A 275 -14.33 -17.56 13.64
CA SER A 275 -13.75 -18.12 14.87
C SER A 275 -12.37 -18.74 14.66
N SER A 276 -12.00 -19.12 13.43
CA SER A 276 -10.68 -19.67 13.11
C SER A 276 -9.60 -18.62 12.87
N LEU A 277 -9.97 -17.35 12.67
CA LEU A 277 -9.02 -16.25 12.54
C LEU A 277 -8.29 -16.01 13.88
N ASN A 278 -7.05 -15.53 13.81
CA ASN A 278 -6.33 -15.13 15.02
C ASN A 278 -6.99 -13.91 15.69
N SER A 279 -6.75 -13.71 16.99
CA SER A 279 -7.41 -12.67 17.79
C SER A 279 -7.14 -11.25 17.29
N VAL A 280 -5.95 -10.99 16.74
CA VAL A 280 -5.61 -9.69 16.13
C VAL A 280 -6.48 -9.44 14.91
N SER A 281 -6.53 -10.40 13.98
CA SER A 281 -7.35 -10.34 12.77
C SER A 281 -8.84 -10.20 13.09
N GLN A 282 -9.35 -10.94 14.08
CA GLN A 282 -10.74 -10.79 14.56
C GLN A 282 -11.00 -9.37 15.08
N GLY A 283 -10.02 -8.78 15.77
CA GLY A 283 -10.09 -7.42 16.29
C GLY A 283 -10.23 -6.34 15.21
N LEU A 284 -9.72 -6.60 13.99
CA LEU A 284 -9.81 -5.67 12.85
C LEU A 284 -11.17 -5.72 12.13
N VAL A 285 -11.91 -6.83 12.26
CA VAL A 285 -13.16 -7.06 11.51
C VAL A 285 -14.34 -6.37 12.18
N GLU A 286 -15.14 -5.68 11.37
CA GLU A 286 -16.39 -5.07 11.76
C GLU A 286 -17.55 -6.07 11.71
N ASN A 287 -18.49 -5.97 12.64
CA ASN A 287 -19.73 -6.75 12.58
C ASN A 287 -20.77 -5.95 11.77
N LYS A 288 -20.72 -6.11 10.45
CA LYS A 288 -21.42 -5.24 9.49
C LYS A 288 -22.72 -5.89 8.99
N TYR A 289 -23.67 -5.05 8.60
CA TYR A 289 -24.84 -5.48 7.81
C TYR A 289 -24.43 -5.75 6.36
N PHE A 290 -24.59 -7.00 5.93
CA PHE A 290 -24.50 -7.39 4.53
C PHE A 290 -25.90 -7.35 3.90
N ARG A 291 -25.99 -6.93 2.63
CA ARG A 291 -27.21 -7.03 1.83
C ARG A 291 -27.37 -8.47 1.37
N VAL A 292 -28.44 -9.12 1.78
CA VAL A 292 -28.74 -10.55 1.52
C VAL A 292 -30.12 -10.73 0.88
N SER A 293 -30.74 -9.62 0.46
CA SER A 293 -31.97 -9.57 -0.31
C SER A 293 -31.87 -10.42 -1.57
N ALA A 294 -32.99 -11.04 -1.96
CA ALA A 294 -33.06 -11.82 -3.17
C ALA A 294 -33.24 -10.90 -4.38
N ILE A 295 -32.41 -11.08 -5.41
CA ILE A 295 -32.38 -10.28 -6.62
C ILE A 295 -33.15 -10.95 -7.76
N PRO A 296 -33.72 -10.17 -8.70
CA PRO A 296 -34.39 -10.72 -9.88
C PRO A 296 -33.40 -11.41 -10.82
N ASP A 297 -33.94 -11.89 -11.94
CA ASP A 297 -33.10 -12.36 -13.03
C ASP A 297 -32.27 -11.18 -13.58
N LEU A 298 -31.00 -11.43 -13.86
CA LEU A 298 -30.04 -10.38 -14.20
C LEU A 298 -29.91 -10.14 -15.71
N ASN A 299 -30.76 -10.75 -16.55
CA ASN A 299 -30.76 -10.42 -17.97
C ASN A 299 -31.06 -8.92 -18.16
N GLY A 300 -30.26 -8.26 -18.99
CA GLY A 300 -30.28 -6.80 -19.21
C GLY A 300 -29.72 -5.93 -18.06
N HIS A 301 -29.17 -6.51 -16.99
CA HIS A 301 -28.73 -5.74 -15.82
C HIS A 301 -27.22 -5.44 -15.82
N MET A 302 -26.90 -4.14 -15.69
CA MET A 302 -25.55 -3.65 -15.40
C MET A 302 -25.31 -3.55 -13.89
N ALA A 303 -24.05 -3.43 -13.48
CA ALA A 303 -23.65 -3.34 -12.06
C ALA A 303 -24.44 -2.30 -11.23
N SER A 304 -24.74 -1.13 -11.80
CA SER A 304 -25.52 -0.09 -11.12
C SER A 304 -26.98 -0.48 -10.87
N MET A 305 -27.61 -1.17 -11.82
CA MET A 305 -28.97 -1.68 -11.70
C MET A 305 -29.01 -2.75 -10.61
N ILE A 306 -28.06 -3.69 -10.65
CA ILE A 306 -27.90 -4.74 -9.65
C ILE A 306 -27.74 -4.15 -8.24
N TYR A 307 -26.92 -3.11 -8.08
CA TYR A 307 -26.75 -2.45 -6.78
C TYR A 307 -28.08 -1.91 -6.21
N ASN A 308 -28.97 -1.40 -7.07
CA ASN A 308 -30.31 -0.96 -6.64
C ASN A 308 -31.19 -2.15 -6.27
N GLU A 309 -31.12 -3.26 -7.03
CA GLU A 309 -31.83 -4.48 -6.69
C GLU A 309 -31.34 -5.04 -5.33
N GLU A 310 -30.05 -5.02 -5.05
CA GLU A 310 -29.49 -5.43 -3.75
C GLU A 310 -30.03 -4.58 -2.57
N GLU A 311 -30.45 -3.34 -2.81
CA GLU A 311 -31.07 -2.46 -1.80
C GLU A 311 -32.58 -2.67 -1.64
N SER A 312 -33.28 -3.08 -2.70
CA SER A 312 -34.74 -2.91 -2.80
C SER A 312 -35.52 -4.13 -3.27
N SER A 313 -34.85 -5.17 -3.77
CA SER A 313 -35.53 -6.22 -4.53
C SER A 313 -36.04 -7.40 -3.70
N GLY A 314 -37.26 -7.80 -4.08
CA GLY A 314 -37.77 -9.15 -4.08
C GLY A 314 -37.70 -9.89 -2.75
N THR A 315 -38.61 -9.60 -1.82
CA THR A 315 -38.84 -10.49 -0.69
C THR A 315 -39.28 -11.87 -1.22
N CYS A 316 -38.38 -12.85 -1.26
CA CYS A 316 -38.83 -14.21 -0.99
C CYS A 316 -39.51 -14.17 0.39
N SER A 317 -40.66 -14.85 0.53
CA SER A 317 -41.47 -14.74 1.75
C SER A 317 -40.62 -15.07 3.00
N GLY A 318 -40.49 -14.10 3.92
CA GLY A 318 -39.69 -14.24 5.14
C GLY A 318 -38.17 -14.14 4.98
N CYS A 319 -37.67 -13.69 3.83
CA CYS A 319 -36.24 -13.45 3.62
C CYS A 319 -35.80 -12.08 4.14
N PRO A 320 -34.65 -11.98 4.82
CA PRO A 320 -34.11 -10.71 5.28
C PRO A 320 -33.54 -9.89 4.12
N ILE A 321 -33.61 -8.56 4.21
CA ILE A 321 -32.93 -7.64 3.26
C ILE A 321 -31.46 -7.47 3.65
N MET A 322 -31.22 -7.32 4.95
CA MET A 322 -29.89 -7.19 5.52
C MET A 322 -29.69 -8.20 6.64
N TYR A 323 -28.46 -8.68 6.79
CA TYR A 323 -28.09 -9.56 7.88
C TYR A 323 -26.75 -9.15 8.47
N GLN A 324 -26.69 -9.05 9.80
CA GLN A 324 -25.48 -8.64 10.50
C GLN A 324 -24.56 -9.83 10.72
N GLN A 325 -23.32 -9.73 10.24
CA GLN A 325 -22.31 -10.78 10.38
C GLN A 325 -20.90 -10.22 10.17
N ASN A 326 -19.87 -10.96 10.58
CA ASN A 326 -18.48 -10.56 10.40
C ASN A 326 -17.91 -10.95 9.03
N VAL A 327 -18.40 -12.06 8.48
CA VAL A 327 -17.93 -12.65 7.22
C VAL A 327 -19.13 -12.92 6.32
N GLY A 328 -18.96 -12.65 5.04
CA GLY A 328 -19.95 -12.89 4.00
C GLY A 328 -19.33 -13.28 2.66
N LEU A 329 -20.07 -13.05 1.59
CA LEU A 329 -19.66 -13.22 0.19
C LEU A 329 -19.62 -11.87 -0.52
N MET A 330 -19.01 -11.87 -1.70
CA MET A 330 -19.12 -10.73 -2.61
C MET A 330 -20.55 -10.64 -3.16
N SER A 331 -21.02 -9.43 -3.37
CA SER A 331 -22.29 -9.18 -4.06
C SER A 331 -22.07 -9.18 -5.58
N PRO A 332 -23.11 -9.46 -6.39
CA PRO A 332 -22.99 -9.34 -7.84
C PRO A 332 -22.60 -7.93 -8.29
N SER A 333 -23.03 -6.87 -7.59
CA SER A 333 -22.60 -5.49 -7.91
C SER A 333 -21.11 -5.26 -7.63
N ASP A 334 -20.53 -5.86 -6.57
CA ASP A 334 -19.08 -5.79 -6.34
C ASP A 334 -18.32 -6.36 -7.56
N TYR A 335 -18.75 -7.53 -8.04
CA TYR A 335 -18.16 -8.17 -9.21
C TYR A 335 -18.27 -7.31 -10.46
N GLY A 336 -19.45 -6.74 -10.73
CA GLY A 336 -19.66 -5.89 -11.89
C GLY A 336 -18.89 -4.57 -11.86
N TYR A 337 -18.69 -3.97 -10.68
CA TYR A 337 -17.93 -2.72 -10.57
C TYR A 337 -16.42 -2.89 -10.72
N ALA A 338 -15.89 -4.08 -10.43
CA ALA A 338 -14.47 -4.39 -10.56
C ALA A 338 -13.97 -4.47 -12.01
N ALA A 339 -14.88 -4.64 -12.96
CA ALA A 339 -14.58 -4.65 -14.39
C ALA A 339 -14.04 -3.31 -14.91
N ARG A 340 -13.09 -3.36 -15.84
CA ARG A 340 -12.60 -2.22 -16.66
C ARG A 340 -13.77 -1.37 -17.19
N SER A 341 -13.52 -0.09 -17.43
CA SER A 341 -14.55 0.83 -17.94
C SER A 341 -15.13 0.41 -19.29
N SER A 342 -14.32 -0.20 -20.15
CA SER A 342 -14.75 -0.79 -21.44
C SER A 342 -15.61 -2.04 -21.29
N CYS A 343 -15.58 -2.67 -20.11
CA CYS A 343 -16.28 -3.93 -19.81
C CYS A 343 -17.54 -3.72 -18.98
N ARG A 344 -18.14 -2.53 -19.06
CA ARG A 344 -19.41 -2.22 -18.39
C ARG A 344 -20.58 -2.76 -19.21
N GLN A 345 -20.69 -4.08 -19.25
CA GLN A 345 -21.78 -4.77 -19.93
C GLN A 345 -22.66 -5.52 -18.92
N GLU A 346 -23.66 -6.20 -19.46
CA GLU A 346 -24.55 -7.07 -18.70
C GLU A 346 -23.78 -8.24 -18.07
N LEU A 347 -23.97 -8.46 -16.76
CA LEU A 347 -23.21 -9.50 -16.06
C LEU A 347 -23.65 -10.92 -16.43
N ALA A 348 -24.89 -11.13 -16.86
CA ALA A 348 -25.36 -12.41 -17.36
C ALA A 348 -24.72 -12.77 -18.73
N GLN A 349 -24.31 -11.77 -19.52
CA GLN A 349 -23.65 -11.94 -20.82
C GLN A 349 -22.14 -11.74 -20.74
N TYR A 350 -21.57 -11.73 -19.53
CA TYR A 350 -20.15 -11.40 -19.35
C TYR A 350 -19.23 -12.39 -20.09
N HIS A 351 -19.65 -13.66 -20.21
CA HIS A 351 -18.95 -14.72 -20.93
C HIS A 351 -18.79 -14.47 -22.45
N ALA A 352 -19.55 -13.53 -23.02
CA ALA A 352 -19.54 -13.26 -24.46
C ALA A 352 -18.30 -12.49 -24.94
N ASP A 353 -17.60 -11.80 -24.04
CA ASP A 353 -16.33 -11.10 -24.34
C ASP A 353 -15.23 -11.62 -23.41
N ALA A 354 -14.28 -12.37 -23.97
CA ALA A 354 -13.15 -12.93 -23.24
C ALA A 354 -12.26 -11.86 -22.61
N ASN A 355 -12.13 -10.69 -23.25
CA ASN A 355 -11.35 -9.56 -22.72
C ASN A 355 -11.96 -9.01 -21.43
N CYS A 356 -13.27 -9.17 -21.24
CA CYS A 356 -13.99 -8.68 -20.07
C CYS A 356 -14.18 -9.76 -18.99
N SER A 357 -14.58 -10.97 -19.39
CA SER A 357 -14.88 -12.08 -18.49
C SER A 357 -13.65 -12.67 -17.80
N THR A 358 -12.48 -12.68 -18.47
CA THR A 358 -11.29 -13.38 -17.95
C THR A 358 -10.12 -12.49 -17.58
N GLU A 359 -9.93 -11.37 -18.29
CA GLU A 359 -8.78 -10.48 -18.08
C GLU A 359 -9.17 -9.09 -17.58
N GLY A 360 -10.33 -8.58 -17.99
CA GLY A 360 -10.77 -7.22 -17.71
C GLY A 360 -11.43 -7.01 -16.35
N ASN A 361 -11.50 -8.03 -15.51
CA ASN A 361 -12.11 -7.95 -14.19
C ASN A 361 -11.22 -8.64 -13.13
N TRP A 362 -10.59 -7.85 -12.25
CA TRP A 362 -9.69 -8.36 -11.23
C TRP A 362 -10.41 -9.23 -10.17
N LEU A 363 -11.74 -9.11 -10.01
CA LEU A 363 -12.54 -9.98 -9.14
C LEU A 363 -12.92 -11.31 -9.79
N TYR A 364 -12.52 -11.55 -11.04
CA TYR A 364 -12.54 -12.89 -11.63
C TYR A 364 -11.43 -13.75 -11.02
N LEU A 365 -11.67 -14.21 -9.80
CA LEU A 365 -10.71 -14.95 -8.98
C LEU A 365 -10.75 -16.47 -9.24
N ASN A 366 -11.79 -16.96 -9.93
CA ASN A 366 -11.96 -18.39 -10.21
C ASN A 366 -11.61 -18.70 -11.65
N LYS A 367 -10.35 -19.05 -11.91
CA LYS A 367 -9.91 -19.42 -13.26
C LYS A 367 -10.16 -20.90 -13.53
N GLY A 368 -11.02 -21.20 -14.49
CA GLY A 368 -11.18 -22.55 -15.04
C GLY A 368 -12.50 -22.72 -15.77
N TYR A 369 -12.50 -23.39 -16.92
CA TYR A 369 -13.70 -23.60 -17.75
C TYR A 369 -14.62 -24.72 -17.21
N ASP A 370 -14.46 -25.11 -15.95
CA ASP A 370 -15.19 -26.22 -15.33
C ASP A 370 -16.18 -25.74 -14.26
N SER A 371 -17.12 -26.63 -13.90
CA SER A 371 -18.06 -26.40 -12.80
C SER A 371 -17.37 -26.23 -11.45
N GLU A 372 -16.13 -26.73 -11.33
CA GLU A 372 -15.34 -26.65 -10.10
C GLU A 372 -14.86 -25.23 -9.80
N SER A 373 -14.89 -24.34 -10.81
CA SER A 373 -14.51 -22.92 -10.76
C SER A 373 -15.71 -21.97 -10.52
N THR A 374 -16.85 -22.48 -10.07
CA THR A 374 -18.03 -21.67 -9.74
C THR A 374 -18.03 -21.24 -8.27
N GLN A 375 -18.35 -19.97 -7.98
CA GLN A 375 -18.46 -19.43 -6.62
C GLN A 375 -19.82 -18.83 -6.32
N TRP A 376 -20.25 -18.98 -5.08
CA TRP A 376 -21.45 -18.33 -4.57
C TRP A 376 -21.30 -16.80 -4.49
N LEU A 377 -22.38 -16.10 -4.80
CA LEU A 377 -22.58 -14.68 -4.54
C LEU A 377 -23.56 -14.46 -3.39
N MET A 378 -23.54 -13.29 -2.76
CA MET A 378 -24.31 -13.02 -1.55
C MET A 378 -25.84 -13.05 -1.72
N ASN A 379 -26.33 -12.66 -2.90
CA ASN A 379 -27.76 -12.41 -3.13
C ASN A 379 -28.43 -13.61 -3.82
N PRO A 380 -29.47 -14.23 -3.25
CA PRO A 380 -30.20 -15.32 -3.88
C PRO A 380 -31.14 -14.83 -4.99
N TYR A 381 -31.78 -15.75 -5.72
CA TYR A 381 -32.76 -15.43 -6.77
C TYR A 381 -34.17 -15.23 -6.20
N SER A 382 -34.86 -14.17 -6.59
CA SER A 382 -36.17 -13.81 -6.04
C SER A 382 -37.36 -14.57 -6.64
N GLY A 383 -37.20 -15.18 -7.82
CA GLY A 383 -38.30 -15.85 -8.53
C GLY A 383 -38.74 -17.19 -7.93
N ASN A 384 -37.97 -17.78 -7.01
CA ASN A 384 -38.37 -18.96 -6.24
C ASN A 384 -37.52 -19.09 -4.95
N THR A 385 -37.80 -20.11 -4.11
CA THR A 385 -37.14 -20.30 -2.82
C THR A 385 -35.92 -21.22 -2.86
N THR A 386 -35.50 -21.70 -4.04
CA THR A 386 -34.42 -22.70 -4.22
C THR A 386 -33.35 -22.26 -5.21
N GLY A 387 -33.41 -21.00 -5.66
CA GLY A 387 -32.47 -20.40 -6.59
C GLY A 387 -31.46 -19.51 -5.84
N GLY A 388 -30.18 -19.77 -6.06
CA GLY A 388 -29.06 -18.90 -5.67
C GLY A 388 -28.46 -18.16 -6.86
N THR A 389 -27.38 -17.44 -6.61
CA THR A 389 -26.62 -16.69 -7.64
C THR A 389 -25.14 -17.00 -7.54
N VAL A 390 -24.47 -17.15 -8.67
CA VAL A 390 -23.05 -17.51 -8.75
C VAL A 390 -22.32 -16.68 -9.81
N VAL A 391 -21.00 -16.59 -9.67
CA VAL A 391 -20.09 -16.33 -10.80
C VAL A 391 -19.57 -17.66 -11.28
N THR A 392 -19.72 -17.96 -12.56
CA THR A 392 -19.22 -19.22 -13.14
C THR A 392 -17.74 -19.11 -13.49
N GLY A 393 -17.14 -20.26 -13.84
CA GLY A 393 -15.80 -20.33 -14.41
C GLY A 393 -15.64 -19.69 -15.80
N THR A 394 -16.70 -19.14 -16.40
CA THR A 394 -16.65 -18.33 -17.62
C THR A 394 -16.87 -16.84 -17.36
N GLY A 395 -16.96 -16.44 -16.09
CA GLY A 395 -17.10 -15.04 -15.67
C GLY A 395 -18.51 -14.47 -15.71
N GLU A 396 -19.49 -15.18 -16.28
CA GLU A 396 -20.90 -14.74 -16.21
C GLU A 396 -21.46 -14.86 -14.79
N VAL A 397 -22.38 -13.96 -14.47
CA VAL A 397 -23.20 -14.04 -13.26
C VAL A 397 -24.50 -14.75 -13.61
N LYS A 398 -24.71 -15.94 -13.03
CA LYS A 398 -25.93 -16.73 -13.21
C LYS A 398 -26.82 -16.69 -11.98
N THR A 399 -28.08 -16.34 -12.21
CA THR A 399 -29.20 -16.45 -11.26
C THR A 399 -29.90 -17.80 -11.38
N ASN A 400 -30.73 -18.12 -10.39
CA ASN A 400 -31.58 -19.32 -10.35
C ASN A 400 -30.80 -20.65 -10.42
N VAL A 401 -29.59 -20.69 -9.84
CA VAL A 401 -28.84 -21.94 -9.72
C VAL A 401 -29.30 -22.73 -8.48
N PRO A 402 -29.30 -24.07 -8.48
CA PRO A 402 -29.80 -24.84 -7.34
C PRO A 402 -29.01 -24.58 -6.06
N VAL A 403 -29.69 -24.16 -4.99
CA VAL A 403 -29.10 -23.94 -3.65
C VAL A 403 -28.46 -25.18 -3.02
N THR A 404 -28.83 -26.36 -3.50
CA THR A 404 -28.29 -27.66 -3.07
C THR A 404 -26.99 -28.03 -3.76
N SER A 405 -26.56 -27.28 -4.79
CA SER A 405 -25.26 -27.49 -5.45
C SER A 405 -24.12 -27.02 -4.55
N SER A 406 -22.97 -27.67 -4.63
CA SER A 406 -21.78 -27.26 -3.89
C SER A 406 -20.91 -26.34 -4.75
N TYR A 407 -20.71 -25.10 -4.33
CA TYR A 407 -19.85 -24.13 -5.01
C TYR A 407 -18.86 -23.50 -4.03
N GLN A 408 -17.83 -22.87 -4.59
CA GLN A 408 -16.77 -22.24 -3.81
C GLN A 408 -17.30 -21.09 -2.94
N ILE A 409 -16.74 -21.00 -1.74
CA ILE A 409 -17.01 -19.94 -0.77
C ILE A 409 -15.74 -19.12 -0.61
N ARG A 410 -15.88 -17.83 -0.87
CA ARG A 410 -14.79 -16.87 -0.77
C ARG A 410 -15.14 -15.81 0.28
N PRO A 411 -14.52 -15.87 1.47
CA PRO A 411 -14.79 -14.93 2.54
C PRO A 411 -14.62 -13.47 2.10
N VAL A 412 -15.61 -12.66 2.43
CA VAL A 412 -15.60 -11.20 2.34
C VAL A 412 -15.83 -10.62 3.73
N ILE A 413 -15.04 -9.62 4.10
CA ILE A 413 -15.11 -8.96 5.41
C ILE A 413 -15.15 -7.44 5.23
N TYR A 414 -15.73 -6.75 6.20
CA TYR A 414 -15.53 -5.33 6.37
C TYR A 414 -14.59 -5.12 7.56
N LEU A 415 -13.63 -4.20 7.42
CA LEU A 415 -12.77 -3.80 8.52
C LEU A 415 -13.40 -2.63 9.28
N LYS A 416 -13.07 -2.50 10.56
CA LYS A 416 -13.43 -1.33 11.37
C LYS A 416 -12.86 -0.06 10.73
N THR A 417 -13.56 1.06 10.89
CA THR A 417 -13.13 2.33 10.30
C THR A 417 -11.80 2.85 10.85
N SER A 418 -11.45 2.43 12.07
CA SER A 418 -10.17 2.77 12.71
C SER A 418 -8.97 2.00 12.17
N VAL A 419 -9.16 0.98 11.32
CA VAL A 419 -8.04 0.16 10.82
C VAL A 419 -7.13 1.00 9.93
N LEU A 420 -5.84 0.94 10.27
CA LEU A 420 -4.76 1.69 9.66
C LEU A 420 -4.08 0.83 8.59
N ILE A 421 -3.62 1.47 7.51
CA ILE A 421 -2.63 0.88 6.61
C ILE A 421 -1.27 1.46 7.01
N THR A 422 -0.42 0.61 7.59
CA THR A 422 0.85 1.04 8.17
C THR A 422 2.02 0.96 7.20
N ASN A 423 1.89 0.16 6.15
CA ASN A 423 2.89 -0.01 5.11
C ASN A 423 2.28 -0.65 3.85
N GLY A 424 3.08 -0.73 2.78
CA GLY A 424 2.72 -1.31 1.49
C GLY A 424 2.11 -0.30 0.53
N ASP A 425 2.21 -0.58 -0.77
CA ASP A 425 1.63 0.21 -1.85
C ASP A 425 0.46 -0.48 -2.56
N GLY A 426 0.17 -1.73 -2.16
CA GLY A 426 -0.93 -2.55 -2.69
C GLY A 426 -0.55 -3.36 -3.92
N THR A 427 0.69 -3.31 -4.40
CA THR A 427 1.22 -4.24 -5.41
C THR A 427 1.31 -5.66 -4.85
N LEU A 428 1.52 -6.64 -5.72
CA LEU A 428 1.66 -8.04 -5.30
C LEU A 428 2.94 -8.25 -4.48
N GLU A 429 4.00 -7.53 -4.84
CA GLU A 429 5.32 -7.56 -4.21
C GLU A 429 5.35 -6.80 -2.89
N ASN A 430 4.51 -5.76 -2.76
CA ASN A 430 4.44 -4.90 -1.58
C ASN A 430 2.97 -4.67 -1.14
N PRO A 431 2.29 -5.74 -0.66
CA PRO A 431 0.90 -5.67 -0.24
C PRO A 431 0.72 -4.76 0.97
N TYR A 432 -0.47 -4.17 1.12
CA TYR A 432 -0.80 -3.37 2.28
C TYR A 432 -0.73 -4.19 3.58
N ILE A 433 -0.20 -3.56 4.63
CA ILE A 433 -0.13 -4.11 5.99
C ILE A 433 -1.14 -3.39 6.87
N LEU A 434 -2.00 -4.16 7.55
CA LEU A 434 -3.08 -3.66 8.40
C LEU A 434 -2.67 -3.64 9.87
N SER A 435 -3.08 -2.60 10.58
CA SER A 435 -2.99 -2.49 12.04
C SER A 435 -4.25 -1.86 12.62
N MET A 436 -4.49 -2.10 13.91
CA MET A 436 -5.41 -1.26 14.70
C MET A 436 -4.84 0.13 14.90
#